data_AF-A0A7W8G851-F1
#
_entry.id   AF-A0A7W8G851-F1
#
_cell.length_a   1.000
_cell.length_b   1.000
_cell.length_c   1.000
_cell.angle_alpha   90.00
_cell.angle_beta   90.00
_cell.angle_gamma   90.00
#
_symmetry.space_group_name_H-M   'P 1'
#
loop_
_entity.id
_entity.type
_entity.pdbx_description
1 polymer ?
#
loop_
_entity_poly.entity_id
_entity_poly.type
_entity_poly.pdbx_seq_one_letter_code
_entity_poly.pdbx_strand_id
1 'polypeptide(L)'
;MILSLFFLFLMLLIITAVIFYIFCFFIPALRVKYEGITDSLASELQFSDEDIYDFVKPDFTKKAVVEKITHTEDQRRMIYKGEKNCRLFHDAYSSEYKNPKICIGFGDCVKVCPQEAISIQDGCAKISDMCNGCGKCIDFCPENIISLVEYEKKSEESLTKGFKFWAACYRLILRVRG
;
A
#
# COMPACT_ATOMS: atom_id res chain seq x y z
N MET A 1 -35.35 27.02 -42.39
CA MET A 1 -33.96 26.61 -42.11
C MET A 1 -33.52 26.98 -40.68
N ILE A 2 -33.68 28.22 -40.23
CA ILE A 2 -33.28 28.68 -38.87
C ILE A 2 -33.99 27.91 -37.74
N LEU A 3 -35.29 27.65 -37.86
CA LEU A 3 -36.07 26.94 -36.84
C LEU A 3 -35.60 25.49 -36.64
N SER A 4 -35.17 24.81 -37.70
CA SER A 4 -34.64 23.44 -37.63
C SER A 4 -33.28 23.38 -36.94
N LEU A 5 -32.43 24.41 -37.11
CA LEU A 5 -31.14 24.51 -36.42
C LEU A 5 -31.33 24.77 -34.93
N PHE A 6 -32.34 25.57 -34.57
CA PHE A 6 -32.70 25.82 -33.16
C PHE A 6 -33.16 24.53 -32.46
N PHE A 7 -34.02 23.73 -33.09
CA PHE A 7 -34.46 22.44 -32.53
C PHE A 7 -33.30 21.44 -32.36
N LEU A 8 -32.36 21.39 -33.30
CA LEU A 8 -31.19 20.51 -33.22
C LEU A 8 -30.26 20.93 -32.06
N PHE A 9 -30.01 22.22 -31.89
CA PHE A 9 -29.22 22.73 -30.77
C PHE A 9 -29.86 22.45 -29.40
N LEU A 10 -31.18 22.63 -29.29
CA LEU A 10 -31.92 22.31 -28.06
C LEU A 10 -31.82 20.82 -27.71
N MET A 11 -31.91 19.93 -28.71
CA MET A 11 -31.75 18.49 -28.52
C MET A 11 -30.35 18.12 -28.04
N LEU A 12 -29.31 18.73 -28.61
CA LEU A 12 -27.93 18.49 -28.19
C LEU A 12 -27.68 18.94 -26.74
N LEU A 13 -28.23 20.07 -26.32
CA LEU A 13 -28.12 20.55 -24.93
C LEU A 13 -28.82 19.62 -23.93
N ILE A 14 -29.97 19.06 -24.30
CA ILE A 14 -30.70 18.12 -23.44
C ILE A 14 -29.92 16.81 -23.33
N ILE A 15 -29.37 16.30 -24.43
CA ILE A 15 -28.57 15.06 -24.44
C ILE A 15 -27.32 15.21 -23.58
N THR A 16 -26.59 16.31 -23.70
CA THR A 16 -25.38 16.53 -22.88
C THR A 16 -25.71 16.68 -21.39
N ALA A 17 -26.82 17.34 -21.05
CA ALA A 17 -27.28 17.46 -19.67
C ALA A 17 -27.68 16.10 -19.07
N VAL A 18 -28.36 15.24 -19.83
CA VAL A 18 -28.74 13.88 -19.39
C VAL A 18 -27.51 12.99 -19.22
N ILE A 19 -26.56 13.04 -20.15
CA ILE A 19 -25.29 12.30 -20.03
C ILE A 19 -24.54 12.77 -18.78
N PHE A 20 -24.43 14.08 -18.56
CA PHE A 20 -23.77 14.62 -17.36
C PHE A 20 -24.48 14.17 -16.07
N TYR A 21 -25.81 14.19 -16.03
CA TYR A 21 -26.59 13.71 -14.88
C TYR A 21 -26.34 12.22 -14.61
N ILE A 22 -26.35 11.38 -15.65
CA ILE A 22 -26.05 9.95 -15.52
C ILE A 22 -24.61 9.77 -15.04
N PHE A 23 -23.62 10.42 -15.62
CA PHE A 23 -22.24 10.30 -15.17
C PHE A 23 -22.08 10.76 -13.71
N CYS A 24 -22.68 11.87 -13.30
CA CYS A 24 -22.58 12.37 -11.93
C CYS A 24 -23.40 11.56 -10.92
N PHE A 25 -24.47 10.87 -11.30
CA PHE A 25 -25.34 10.16 -10.38
C PHE A 25 -25.12 8.64 -10.38
N PHE A 26 -24.86 8.03 -11.55
CA PHE A 26 -24.60 6.60 -11.68
C PHE A 26 -23.16 6.21 -11.33
N ILE A 27 -22.14 7.04 -11.61
CA ILE A 27 -20.76 6.70 -11.27
C ILE A 27 -20.54 6.61 -9.75
N PRO A 28 -21.09 7.52 -8.92
CA PRO A 28 -21.00 7.35 -7.47
C PRO A 28 -21.76 6.12 -6.96
N ALA A 29 -22.86 5.73 -7.60
CA ALA A 29 -23.67 4.58 -7.18
C ALA A 29 -22.98 3.22 -7.45
N LEU A 30 -22.10 3.13 -8.45
CA LEU A 30 -21.38 1.89 -8.78
C LEU A 30 -20.11 1.64 -7.94
N ARG A 31 -19.60 2.66 -7.24
CA ARG A 31 -18.40 2.50 -6.38
C ARG A 31 -18.65 1.77 -5.06
N VAL A 32 -19.90 1.57 -4.64
CA VAL A 32 -20.21 0.96 -3.33
C VAL A 32 -20.25 -0.58 -3.38
N LYS A 33 -20.33 -1.20 -4.56
CA LYS A 33 -20.59 -2.66 -4.67
C LYS A 33 -19.38 -3.52 -5.07
N TYR A 34 -18.22 -2.93 -5.38
CA TYR A 34 -17.04 -3.68 -5.85
C TYR A 34 -16.03 -4.01 -4.73
N GLU A 35 -16.47 -4.01 -3.47
CA GLU A 35 -15.65 -4.38 -2.31
C GLU A 35 -16.14 -5.70 -1.65
N GLY A 36 -16.93 -6.51 -2.36
CA GLY A 36 -17.54 -7.72 -1.79
C GLY A 36 -17.81 -8.86 -2.79
N ILE A 37 -16.92 -9.10 -3.76
CA ILE A 37 -17.03 -10.23 -4.70
C ILE A 37 -15.70 -10.98 -4.73
N THR A 38 -15.42 -11.77 -3.68
CA THR A 38 -14.47 -12.89 -3.72
C THR A 38 -14.94 -14.11 -2.92
N ASP A 39 -16.25 -14.32 -2.65
CA ASP A 39 -16.65 -15.31 -1.63
C ASP A 39 -17.64 -16.39 -2.09
N SER A 40 -17.65 -16.83 -3.37
CA SER A 40 -18.66 -17.83 -3.78
C SER A 40 -18.21 -19.00 -4.66
N LEU A 41 -16.91 -19.25 -4.83
CA LEU A 41 -16.43 -20.44 -5.56
C LEU A 41 -15.25 -21.15 -4.89
N ALA A 42 -15.24 -21.22 -3.57
CA ALA A 42 -14.26 -22.02 -2.81
C ALA A 42 -14.93 -22.78 -1.65
N SER A 43 -16.05 -23.46 -1.92
CA SER A 43 -16.68 -24.35 -0.95
C SER A 43 -16.53 -25.80 -1.41
N GLU A 44 -15.37 -26.41 -1.12
CA GLU A 44 -15.23 -27.87 -0.90
C GLU A 44 -13.81 -28.30 -0.45
N LEU A 45 -13.16 -27.51 0.40
CA LEU A 45 -11.99 -27.98 1.14
C LEU A 45 -12.09 -27.47 2.58
N GLN A 46 -12.33 -28.41 3.50
CA GLN A 46 -12.41 -28.18 4.93
C GLN A 46 -11.03 -27.79 5.47
N PHE A 47 -10.76 -26.50 5.52
CA PHE A 47 -9.78 -25.94 6.44
C PHE A 47 -10.55 -25.24 7.57
N SER A 48 -10.17 -25.51 8.80
CA SER A 48 -10.73 -24.89 10.00
C SER A 48 -10.53 -23.37 9.96
N ASP A 49 -11.63 -22.63 10.11
CA ASP A 49 -11.74 -21.17 9.95
C ASP A 49 -10.99 -20.31 11.00
N GLU A 50 -10.05 -20.87 11.77
CA GLU A 50 -9.20 -20.11 12.71
C GLU A 50 -7.81 -19.76 12.15
N ASP A 51 -7.33 -20.37 11.06
CA ASP A 51 -5.93 -20.24 10.64
C ASP A 51 -5.70 -19.60 9.24
N ILE A 52 -6.75 -19.11 8.55
CA ILE A 52 -6.63 -18.72 7.11
C ILE A 52 -6.75 -17.23 6.81
N TYR A 53 -7.18 -16.38 7.74
CA TYR A 53 -7.11 -14.93 7.51
C TYR A 53 -6.44 -14.20 8.66
N ASP A 54 -5.12 -14.41 8.79
CA ASP A 54 -4.21 -13.39 9.31
C ASP A 54 -4.21 -12.19 8.35
N PHE A 55 -5.29 -11.42 8.38
CA PHE A 55 -5.25 -10.00 8.04
C PHE A 55 -4.30 -9.43 9.09
N VAL A 56 -3.00 -9.40 8.78
CA VAL A 56 -2.03 -8.63 9.55
C VAL A 56 -2.51 -7.19 9.49
N LYS A 57 -3.32 -6.78 10.48
CA LYS A 57 -3.87 -5.44 10.57
C LYS A 57 -2.66 -4.51 10.66
N PRO A 58 -2.50 -3.57 9.71
CA PRO A 58 -1.37 -2.65 9.75
C PRO A 58 -1.46 -1.85 11.06
N ASP A 59 -0.44 -1.99 11.89
CA ASP A 59 -0.32 -1.23 13.13
C ASP A 59 0.32 0.12 12.79
N PHE A 60 -0.53 1.13 12.56
CA PHE A 60 -0.08 2.49 12.23
C PHE A 60 0.70 3.19 13.36
N THR A 61 0.78 2.59 14.55
CA THR A 61 1.62 3.07 15.65
C THR A 61 3.05 2.57 15.56
N LYS A 62 3.35 1.68 14.61
CA LYS A 62 4.66 1.05 14.46
C LYS A 62 5.26 1.28 13.08
N LYS A 63 6.59 1.29 13.04
CA LYS A 63 7.39 1.38 11.83
C LYS A 63 8.47 0.31 11.85
N ALA A 64 8.69 -0.32 10.70
CA ALA A 64 9.80 -1.26 10.56
C ALA A 64 11.13 -0.51 10.51
N VAL A 65 12.14 -1.02 11.20
CA VAL A 65 13.51 -0.49 11.22
C VAL A 65 14.50 -1.63 11.04
N VAL A 66 15.65 -1.31 10.44
CA VAL A 66 16.76 -2.25 10.28
C VAL A 66 17.76 -1.98 11.40
N GLU A 67 17.96 -2.94 12.29
CA GLU A 67 18.69 -2.73 13.54
C GLU A 67 20.21 -2.56 13.35
N LYS A 68 20.79 -3.12 12.30
CA LYS A 68 22.24 -3.21 12.14
C LYS A 68 22.72 -2.94 10.72
N ILE A 69 23.42 -1.81 10.56
CA ILE A 69 24.14 -1.40 9.35
C ILE A 69 25.62 -1.50 9.70
N THR A 70 26.25 -2.68 9.60
CA THR A 70 27.70 -2.78 9.80
C THR A 70 28.34 -3.44 8.60
N HIS A 71 28.75 -2.63 7.63
CA HIS A 71 29.77 -3.03 6.67
C HIS A 71 31.13 -2.91 7.38
N THR A 72 31.52 -3.91 8.16
CA THR A 72 32.92 -4.01 8.58
C THR A 72 33.75 -4.36 7.35
N GLU A 73 34.79 -3.57 7.06
CA GLU A 73 35.68 -3.74 5.89
C GLU A 73 36.32 -5.15 5.78
N ASP A 74 36.34 -5.92 6.86
CA ASP A 74 36.89 -7.28 6.94
C ASP A 74 35.87 -8.39 6.61
N GLN A 75 34.89 -8.10 5.76
CA GLN A 75 34.02 -9.12 5.16
C GLN A 75 34.63 -9.45 3.80
N ARG A 76 35.46 -10.50 3.73
CA ARG A 76 35.99 -11.03 2.46
C ARG A 76 34.82 -11.15 1.49
N ARG A 77 34.73 -10.20 0.55
CA ARG A 77 33.67 -10.12 -0.47
C ARG A 77 33.79 -11.35 -1.35
N MET A 78 33.11 -12.43 -0.96
CA MET A 78 32.79 -13.48 -1.90
C MET A 78 31.91 -12.84 -2.97
N ILE A 79 32.39 -12.87 -4.21
CA ILE A 79 31.64 -12.34 -5.34
C ILE A 79 30.54 -13.35 -5.62
N TYR A 80 29.37 -13.12 -5.00
CA TYR A 80 28.19 -13.89 -5.30
C TYR A 80 27.75 -13.59 -6.74
N LYS A 81 27.80 -14.62 -7.60
CA LYS A 81 27.40 -14.53 -9.02
C LYS A 81 25.99 -15.08 -9.29
N GLY A 82 25.28 -15.50 -8.26
CA GLY A 82 23.92 -16.04 -8.38
C GLY A 82 22.84 -14.97 -8.49
N GLU A 83 21.58 -15.40 -8.41
CA GLU A 83 20.41 -14.51 -8.45
C GLU A 83 20.34 -13.65 -7.18
N LYS A 84 20.09 -12.35 -7.33
CA LYS A 84 19.95 -11.41 -6.20
C LYS A 84 18.72 -11.74 -5.34
N ASN A 85 18.94 -12.63 -4.37
CA ASN A 85 17.97 -13.11 -3.41
C ASN A 85 18.67 -13.35 -2.07
N CYS A 86 18.23 -12.66 -1.02
CA CYS A 86 18.80 -12.75 0.32
C CYS A 86 18.69 -14.17 0.87
N ARG A 87 17.55 -14.85 0.65
CA ARG A 87 17.33 -16.21 1.17
C ARG A 87 18.25 -17.23 0.49
N LEU A 88 18.39 -17.19 -0.83
CA LEU A 88 19.32 -18.06 -1.55
C LEU A 88 20.77 -17.81 -1.13
N PHE A 89 21.14 -16.56 -0.90
CA PHE A 89 22.47 -16.23 -0.39
C PHE A 89 22.69 -16.79 1.01
N HIS A 90 21.72 -16.61 1.90
CA HIS A 90 21.76 -17.14 3.26
C HIS A 90 21.90 -18.67 3.25
N ASP A 91 21.07 -19.37 2.48
CA ASP A 91 21.08 -20.83 2.42
C ASP A 91 22.40 -21.38 1.85
N ALA A 92 22.99 -20.69 0.86
CA ALA A 92 24.24 -21.13 0.22
C ALA A 92 25.51 -20.77 1.01
N TYR A 93 25.50 -19.67 1.79
CA TYR A 93 26.72 -19.11 2.38
C TYR A 93 26.69 -18.98 3.91
N SER A 94 25.60 -19.37 4.60
CA SER A 94 25.45 -19.27 6.07
C SER A 94 26.62 -19.86 6.86
N SER A 95 27.31 -20.89 6.37
CA SER A 95 28.49 -21.47 7.02
C SER A 95 29.78 -20.67 6.85
N GLU A 96 29.85 -19.80 5.83
CA GLU A 96 31.10 -19.14 5.40
C GLU A 96 31.18 -17.67 5.85
N TYR A 97 30.05 -16.94 5.96
CA TYR A 97 30.07 -15.56 6.44
C TYR A 97 29.89 -15.47 7.96
N LYS A 98 30.86 -14.83 8.62
CA LYS A 98 31.06 -14.83 10.07
C LYS A 98 29.99 -14.07 10.88
N ASN A 99 29.01 -13.42 10.25
CA ASN A 99 28.11 -12.48 10.94
C ASN A 99 26.64 -12.64 10.49
N PRO A 100 25.86 -13.51 11.15
CA PRO A 100 24.48 -13.88 10.79
C PRO A 100 23.42 -12.80 11.12
N LYS A 101 23.84 -11.53 11.19
CA LYS A 101 22.98 -10.37 11.51
C LYS A 101 23.41 -9.14 10.73
N ILE A 102 23.62 -9.28 9.41
CA ILE A 102 23.99 -8.16 8.53
C ILE A 102 23.01 -8.10 7.36
N CYS A 103 22.66 -6.90 6.88
CA CYS A 103 21.90 -6.78 5.66
C CYS A 103 22.71 -7.24 4.44
N ILE A 104 22.20 -8.24 3.71
CA ILE A 104 22.81 -8.76 2.48
C ILE A 104 22.67 -7.76 1.31
N GLY A 105 21.60 -6.96 1.30
CA GLY A 105 21.39 -5.92 0.29
C GLY A 105 20.78 -6.39 -1.03
N PHE A 106 20.29 -7.63 -1.14
CA PHE A 106 19.65 -8.12 -2.37
C PHE A 106 18.18 -7.75 -2.53
N GLY A 107 17.53 -7.24 -1.48
CA GLY A 107 16.23 -6.57 -1.60
C GLY A 107 15.00 -7.47 -1.58
N ASP A 108 15.07 -8.66 -0.98
CA ASP A 108 13.87 -9.50 -0.80
C ASP A 108 12.77 -8.78 0.00
N CYS A 109 13.15 -8.03 1.04
CA CYS A 109 12.23 -7.18 1.79
C CYS A 109 11.57 -6.07 0.93
N VAL A 110 12.25 -5.59 -0.11
CA VAL A 110 11.70 -4.59 -1.05
C VAL A 110 10.60 -5.22 -1.89
N LYS A 111 10.83 -6.44 -2.40
CA LYS A 111 9.87 -7.16 -3.27
C LYS A 111 8.55 -7.48 -2.56
N VAL A 112 8.56 -7.66 -1.24
CA VAL A 112 7.37 -8.05 -0.48
C VAL A 112 6.64 -6.89 0.20
N CYS A 113 7.20 -5.68 0.17
CA CYS A 113 6.61 -4.54 0.84
C CYS A 113 5.38 -4.02 0.07
N PRO A 114 4.15 -4.13 0.62
CA PRO A 114 2.94 -3.69 -0.09
C PRO A 114 2.82 -2.16 -0.16
N GLN A 115 3.66 -1.42 0.57
CA GLN A 115 3.68 0.04 0.58
C GLN A 115 4.87 0.62 -0.18
N GLU A 116 5.70 -0.24 -0.78
CA GLU A 116 6.94 0.17 -1.45
C GLU A 116 7.82 1.08 -0.57
N ALA A 117 7.74 0.88 0.76
CA ALA A 117 8.39 1.74 1.74
C ALA A 117 9.87 1.42 1.95
N ILE A 118 10.40 0.38 1.30
CA ILE A 118 11.76 -0.12 1.51
C ILE A 118 12.57 0.09 0.24
N SER A 119 13.78 0.63 0.38
CA SER A 119 14.74 0.81 -0.72
C SER A 119 16.12 0.31 -0.30
N ILE A 120 16.94 -0.15 -1.24
CA ILE A 120 18.35 -0.47 -0.96
C ILE A 120 19.20 0.77 -1.18
N GLN A 121 19.84 1.26 -0.13
CA GLN A 121 20.79 2.39 -0.14
C GLN A 121 22.11 1.93 0.47
N ASP A 122 23.22 2.21 -0.20
CA ASP A 122 24.58 1.83 0.26
C ASP A 122 24.74 0.33 0.56
N GLY A 123 23.99 -0.53 -0.15
CA GLY A 123 24.02 -1.98 0.05
C GLY A 123 23.19 -2.49 1.24
N CYS A 124 22.45 -1.61 1.94
CA CYS A 124 21.54 -1.98 3.02
C CYS A 124 20.10 -1.55 2.74
N ALA A 125 19.13 -2.26 3.34
CA ALA A 125 17.73 -1.87 3.28
C ALA A 125 17.46 -0.65 4.18
N LYS A 126 16.74 0.34 3.64
CA LYS A 126 16.31 1.56 4.34
C LYS A 126 14.81 1.74 4.19
N ILE A 127 14.16 2.05 5.31
CA ILE A 127 12.70 2.09 5.43
C ILE A 127 12.22 3.53 5.58
N SER A 128 11.33 3.95 4.68
CA SER A 128 10.75 5.29 4.62
C SER A 128 9.53 5.44 5.53
N ASP A 129 9.03 6.67 5.66
CA ASP A 129 7.83 6.99 6.45
C ASP A 129 6.52 6.50 5.82
N MET A 130 6.58 5.91 4.62
CA MET A 130 5.43 5.23 4.00
C MET A 130 5.14 3.87 4.65
N CYS A 131 6.01 3.40 5.54
CA CYS A 131 5.78 2.17 6.28
C CYS A 131 4.55 2.30 7.19
N ASN A 132 3.65 1.32 7.10
CA ASN A 132 2.42 1.24 7.87
C ASN A 132 2.46 0.18 8.99
N GLY A 133 3.65 -0.34 9.31
CA GLY A 133 3.82 -1.33 10.38
C GLY A 133 3.28 -2.73 10.08
N CYS A 134 2.99 -3.09 8.83
CA CYS A 134 2.40 -4.40 8.48
C CYS A 134 3.31 -5.63 8.72
N GLY A 135 4.57 -5.47 9.12
CA GLY A 135 5.43 -6.58 9.55
C GLY A 135 5.91 -7.56 8.47
N LYS A 136 5.33 -7.61 7.26
CA LYS A 136 5.68 -8.61 6.22
C LYS A 136 7.17 -8.72 5.87
N CYS A 137 7.91 -7.62 5.99
CA CYS A 137 9.34 -7.61 5.70
C CYS A 137 10.17 -8.41 6.73
N ILE A 138 9.65 -8.65 7.93
CA ILE A 138 10.31 -9.42 8.99
C ILE A 138 10.43 -10.88 8.57
N ASP A 139 9.32 -11.49 8.13
CA ASP A 139 9.27 -12.92 7.78
C ASP A 139 10.15 -13.29 6.57
N PHE A 140 10.40 -12.31 5.69
CA PHE A 140 11.21 -12.49 4.49
C PHE A 140 12.70 -12.17 4.70
N CYS A 141 13.09 -11.67 5.87
CA CYS A 141 14.49 -11.38 6.16
C CYS A 141 15.18 -12.59 6.79
N PRO A 142 16.03 -13.34 6.08
CA PRO A 142 16.68 -14.53 6.63
C PRO A 142 17.63 -14.21 7.81
N GLU A 143 18.11 -12.96 7.87
CA GLU A 143 19.01 -12.47 8.90
C GLU A 143 18.28 -11.99 10.17
N ASN A 144 16.95 -11.90 10.14
CA ASN A 144 16.12 -11.43 11.25
C ASN A 144 16.59 -10.08 11.83
N ILE A 145 16.99 -9.14 10.98
CA ILE A 145 17.51 -7.81 11.37
C ILE A 145 16.47 -6.69 11.28
N ILE A 146 15.22 -7.02 10.92
CA ILE A 146 14.12 -6.06 10.79
C ILE A 146 13.20 -6.24 11.98
N SER A 147 12.91 -5.15 12.69
CA SER A 147 11.99 -5.12 13.83
C SER A 147 11.00 -3.97 13.71
N LEU A 148 9.86 -4.09 14.39
CA LEU A 148 8.85 -3.04 14.50
C LEU A 148 9.10 -2.22 15.76
N VAL A 149 9.26 -0.90 15.61
CA VAL A 149 9.40 0.05 16.71
C VAL A 149 8.21 1.01 16.72
N GLU A 150 7.89 1.54 17.89
CA GLU A 150 6.88 2.59 18.04
C GLU A 150 7.29 3.84 17.23
N TYR A 151 6.33 4.39 16.50
CA TYR A 151 6.54 5.53 15.61
C TYR A 151 5.34 6.47 15.66
N GLU A 152 5.58 7.69 16.12
CA GLU A 152 4.59 8.75 16.05
C GLU A 152 4.52 9.30 14.63
N LYS A 153 3.44 8.94 13.91
CA LYS A 153 3.18 9.50 12.59
C LYS A 153 2.85 10.98 12.76
N LYS A 154 3.71 11.85 12.23
CA LYS A 154 3.44 13.30 12.15
C LYS A 154 2.14 13.50 11.38
N SER A 155 1.07 13.85 12.09
CA SER A 155 -0.27 13.90 11.53
C SER A 155 -0.35 14.90 10.39
N GLU A 156 -0.88 14.44 9.26
CA GLU A 156 -1.22 15.21 8.06
C GLU A 156 -2.38 16.17 8.36
N GLU A 157 -2.13 17.19 9.18
CA GLU A 157 -3.10 18.23 9.54
C GLU A 157 -3.37 19.22 8.38
N SER A 158 -2.76 19.00 7.21
CA SER A 158 -2.78 19.92 6.08
C SER A 158 -3.91 19.68 5.07
N LEU A 159 -4.50 18.47 5.01
CA LEU A 159 -5.46 18.07 3.96
C LEU A 159 -6.95 18.21 4.33
N THR A 160 -7.30 18.51 5.60
CA THR A 160 -8.71 18.64 6.02
C THR A 160 -9.29 20.05 5.87
N LYS A 161 -8.50 21.04 5.45
CA LYS A 161 -9.00 22.42 5.28
C LYS A 161 -10.04 22.54 4.15
N GLY A 162 -9.89 21.76 3.08
CA GLY A 162 -10.85 21.74 1.97
C GLY A 162 -12.16 21.00 2.28
N PHE A 163 -12.08 19.87 3.00
CA PHE A 163 -13.24 19.02 3.27
C PHE A 163 -14.20 19.62 4.32
N LYS A 164 -13.68 20.36 5.30
CA LYS A 164 -14.50 21.05 6.31
C LYS A 164 -15.38 22.14 5.72
N PHE A 165 -14.92 22.83 4.67
CA PHE A 165 -15.69 23.87 3.98
C PHE A 165 -16.91 23.29 3.25
N TRP A 166 -16.71 22.20 2.49
CA TRP A 166 -17.80 21.57 1.73
C TRP A 166 -18.84 20.91 2.65
N ALA A 167 -18.40 20.29 3.75
CA ALA A 167 -19.29 19.73 4.77
C ALA A 167 -20.12 20.80 5.50
N ALA A 168 -19.56 21.99 5.73
CA ALA A 168 -20.28 23.13 6.31
C ALA A 168 -21.31 23.71 5.34
N CYS A 169 -20.95 23.89 4.05
CA CYS A 169 -21.89 24.33 3.02
C CYS A 169 -23.06 23.36 2.84
N TYR A 170 -22.80 22.04 2.80
CA TYR A 170 -23.85 21.03 2.67
C TYR A 170 -24.84 21.05 3.84
N ARG A 171 -24.35 21.21 5.09
CA ARG A 171 -25.21 21.35 6.28
C ARG A 171 -26.07 22.62 6.26
N LEU A 172 -25.55 23.72 5.70
CA LEU A 172 -26.31 24.96 5.52
C LEU A 172 -27.44 24.81 4.49
N ILE A 173 -27.15 24.15 3.37
CA ILE A 173 -28.16 23.88 2.32
C ILE A 173 -29.29 22.98 2.84
N LEU A 174 -28.97 21.96 3.64
CA LEU A 174 -29.99 21.08 4.24
C LEU A 174 -30.86 21.77 5.30
N ARG A 175 -30.39 22.89 5.90
CA ARG A 175 -31.13 23.64 6.92
C ARG A 175 -32.15 24.63 6.34
N VAL A 176 -32.05 24.96 5.05
CA VAL A 176 -32.97 25.88 4.35
C VAL A 176 -34.15 25.12 3.71
N ARG A 177 -34.15 23.78 3.79
CA ARG A 177 -35.14 22.90 3.16
C ARG A 177 -36.09 22.24 4.17
N GLY A 178 -36.13 22.74 5.40
CA GLY A 178 -37.04 22.33 6.48
C GLY A 178 -37.76 23.53 7.07
#